data_AF-A0A8H6TQ34-F1
#
_entry.id   AF-A0A8H6TQ34-F1
#
_cell.length_a   1.000
_cell.length_b   1.000
_cell.length_c   1.000
_cell.angle_alpha   90.00
_cell.angle_beta   90.00
_cell.angle_gamma   90.00
#
_symmetry.space_group_name_H-M   'P 1'
#
loop_
_entity.id
_entity.type
_entity.pdbx_description
1 polymer ?
#
loop_
_entity_poly.entity_id
_entity_poly.type
_entity_poly.pdbx_seq_one_letter_code
_entity_poly.pdbx_strand_id
1 'polypeptide(L)'
;MALVLFPLLSALALKQTAGNVAKSGLLPHIDEQCSPTTAPYRLPYTGLPAVDTGLCGVVAFFHLAFTPPVRPFLDYFLYTAPVLLAIPALEGVRQRRSGLLAFPVVYGLCMQMFTAGAVYPIYWLAFISTGAHRRSAEGTTSTVSAAHAQAVAFGLFIGAAVPTMCLVWLEDPYITVLWQLFPLWQSLAQSAHLLVRKPNRNESGFTWIQALYVGVFMVASSTHISALAKGDLNAIFVPSLEPRVGVAPELQVLDLLQWDGIFAFVSSLLGTVWFGRTTTEAACILLWNVLGTMLVGPGAALAAVALWRESHLYST
;
A
#
# COMPACT_ATOMS: atom_id res chain seq x y z
N MET A 1 14.33 15.34 -12.30
CA MET A 1 13.23 15.50 -11.31
C MET A 1 12.95 14.21 -10.55
N ALA A 2 12.47 13.13 -11.19
CA ALA A 2 12.15 11.86 -10.49
C ALA A 2 13.33 11.28 -9.68
N LEU A 3 14.54 11.28 -10.26
CA LEU A 3 15.79 10.82 -9.62
C LEU A 3 16.20 11.58 -8.35
N VAL A 4 15.60 12.74 -8.08
CA VAL A 4 15.85 13.54 -6.87
C VAL A 4 14.65 13.48 -5.94
N LEU A 5 13.44 13.69 -6.50
CA LEU A 5 12.20 13.77 -5.75
C LEU A 5 11.90 12.48 -4.97
N PHE A 6 11.93 11.32 -5.63
CA PHE A 6 11.51 10.07 -5.00
C PHE A 6 12.52 9.53 -3.96
N PRO A 7 13.84 9.58 -4.20
CA PRO A 7 14.81 9.28 -3.13
C PRO A 7 14.68 10.21 -1.93
N LEU A 8 14.45 11.51 -2.15
CA LEU A 8 14.23 12.46 -1.07
C LEU A 8 12.97 12.12 -0.27
N LEU A 9 11.87 11.79 -0.93
CA LEU A 9 10.63 11.36 -0.26
C LEU A 9 10.84 10.07 0.55
N SER A 10 11.59 9.09 0.04
CA SER A 10 11.93 7.87 0.78
C SER A 10 12.78 8.17 2.03
N ALA A 11 13.81 9.01 1.88
CA ALA A 11 14.66 9.43 3.00
C ALA A 11 13.88 10.22 4.06
N LEU A 12 12.98 11.11 3.63
CA LEU A 12 12.09 11.84 4.53
C LEU A 12 11.10 10.91 5.23
N ALA A 13 10.52 9.93 4.52
CA ALA A 13 9.64 8.93 5.12
C ALA A 13 10.35 8.17 6.24
N LEU A 14 11.56 7.63 5.98
CA LEU A 14 12.36 6.95 6.99
C LEU A 14 12.74 7.86 8.17
N LYS A 15 13.10 9.12 7.88
CA LYS A 15 13.40 10.10 8.92
C LYS A 15 12.20 10.34 9.82
N GLN A 16 11.01 10.51 9.26
CA GLN A 16 9.80 10.80 10.04
C GLN A 16 9.26 9.55 10.74
N THR A 17 9.29 8.36 10.13
CA THR A 17 8.82 7.14 10.79
C THR A 17 9.87 6.65 11.80
N ALA A 18 11.00 6.12 11.34
CA ALA A 18 12.02 5.54 12.22
C ALA A 18 12.64 6.57 13.17
N GLY A 19 12.86 7.80 12.70
CA GLY A 19 13.43 8.87 13.53
C GLY A 19 12.49 9.35 14.64
N ASN A 20 11.17 9.43 14.38
CA ASN A 20 10.22 9.78 15.45
C ASN A 20 10.01 8.64 16.42
N VAL A 21 9.98 7.38 15.95
CA VAL A 21 9.89 6.18 16.80
C VAL A 21 11.06 6.11 17.78
N ALA A 22 12.27 6.37 17.31
CA ALA A 22 13.46 6.38 18.17
C ALA A 22 13.40 7.48 19.25
N LYS A 23 12.75 8.60 18.96
CA LYS A 23 12.66 9.76 19.86
C LYS A 23 11.43 9.75 20.78
N SER A 24 10.34 9.13 20.36
CA SER A 24 9.06 9.12 21.10
C SER A 24 9.13 8.27 22.37
N GLY A 25 10.03 7.29 22.41
CA GLY A 25 10.06 6.28 23.46
C GLY A 25 9.17 5.08 23.19
N LEU A 26 8.68 4.90 21.95
CA LEU A 26 7.85 3.76 21.57
C LEU A 26 8.59 2.42 21.68
N LEU A 27 9.87 2.38 21.27
CA LEU A 27 10.66 1.13 21.28
C LEU A 27 10.77 0.50 22.68
N PRO A 28 11.13 1.24 23.75
CA PRO A 28 11.07 0.70 25.11
C PRO A 28 9.73 0.08 25.51
N HIS A 29 8.62 0.68 25.11
CA HIS A 29 7.29 0.12 25.40
C HIS A 29 7.05 -1.19 24.65
N ILE A 30 7.46 -1.26 23.38
CA ILE A 30 7.41 -2.50 22.58
C ILE A 30 8.30 -3.58 23.21
N ASP A 31 9.52 -3.23 23.62
CA ASP A 31 10.47 -4.14 24.24
C ASP A 31 9.94 -4.70 25.58
N GLU A 32 9.23 -3.87 26.36
CA GLU A 32 8.59 -4.30 27.60
C GLU A 32 7.51 -5.36 27.35
N GLN A 33 6.73 -5.21 26.28
CA GLN A 33 5.73 -6.21 25.84
C GLN A 33 6.37 -7.52 25.35
N CYS A 34 7.69 -7.54 25.17
CA CYS A 34 8.49 -8.70 24.76
C CYS A 34 9.44 -9.21 25.86
N SER A 35 9.37 -8.63 27.06
CA SER A 35 10.14 -9.04 28.25
C SER A 35 9.76 -10.44 28.78
N PRO A 36 10.73 -11.28 29.21
CA PRO A 36 10.43 -12.62 29.74
C PRO A 36 9.51 -12.65 30.96
N THR A 37 9.37 -11.54 31.70
CA THR A 37 8.62 -11.48 32.96
C THR A 37 7.15 -11.11 32.79
N THR A 38 6.80 -10.41 31.72
CA THR A 38 5.49 -9.74 31.57
C THR A 38 4.90 -9.86 30.17
N ALA A 39 5.61 -10.45 29.19
CA ALA A 39 5.26 -10.37 27.78
C ALA A 39 4.05 -11.21 27.37
N PRO A 40 2.91 -10.59 27.03
CA PRO A 40 1.81 -11.31 26.41
C PRO A 40 2.14 -11.79 24.98
N TYR A 41 3.11 -11.16 24.30
CA TYR A 41 3.43 -11.41 22.90
C TYR A 41 4.74 -12.18 22.67
N ARG A 42 5.46 -12.59 23.74
CA ARG A 42 6.65 -13.41 23.60
C ARG A 42 6.26 -14.88 23.40
N LEU A 43 5.82 -15.20 22.18
CA LEU A 43 5.38 -16.52 21.78
C LEU A 43 6.45 -17.22 20.92
N PRO A 44 6.52 -18.57 20.94
CA PRO A 44 7.44 -19.33 20.10
C PRO A 44 6.88 -19.44 18.68
N TYR A 45 6.86 -18.34 17.92
CA TYR A 45 6.29 -18.31 16.57
C TYR A 45 6.99 -19.28 15.62
N THR A 46 8.32 -19.38 15.73
CA THR A 46 9.17 -20.22 14.89
C THR A 46 10.06 -21.18 15.69
N GLY A 47 10.24 -20.90 17.00
CA GLY A 47 11.17 -21.63 17.86
C GLY A 47 12.62 -21.14 17.76
N LEU A 48 12.91 -20.15 16.90
CA LEU A 48 14.21 -19.51 16.79
C LEU A 48 14.20 -18.19 17.59
N PRO A 49 14.95 -18.08 18.71
CA PRO A 49 14.82 -16.95 19.62
C PRO A 49 14.97 -15.57 18.96
N ALA A 50 15.94 -15.41 18.05
CA ALA A 50 16.17 -14.14 17.37
C ALA A 50 15.01 -13.72 16.46
N VAL A 51 14.38 -14.70 15.78
CA VAL A 51 13.23 -14.44 14.91
C VAL A 51 12.00 -14.15 15.74
N ASP A 52 11.77 -14.93 16.80
CA ASP A 52 10.63 -14.77 17.69
C ASP A 52 10.67 -13.42 18.43
N THR A 53 11.85 -12.91 18.79
CA THR A 53 12.01 -11.55 19.33
C THR A 53 11.59 -10.47 18.32
N GLY A 54 12.03 -10.58 17.06
CA GLY A 54 11.63 -9.63 16.02
C GLY A 54 10.11 -9.66 15.76
N LEU A 55 9.54 -10.86 15.67
CA LEU A 55 8.10 -11.06 15.48
C LEU A 55 7.29 -10.56 16.68
N CYS A 56 7.78 -10.73 17.91
CA CYS A 56 7.15 -10.16 19.10
C CYS A 56 7.01 -8.64 18.99
N GLY A 57 8.06 -7.94 18.54
CA GLY A 57 8.01 -6.48 18.37
C GLY A 57 6.96 -6.04 17.34
N VAL A 58 6.86 -6.79 16.23
CA VAL A 58 5.83 -6.57 15.20
C VAL A 58 4.43 -6.80 15.77
N VAL A 59 4.22 -7.88 16.50
CA VAL A 59 2.92 -8.19 17.14
C VAL A 59 2.54 -7.11 18.15
N ALA A 60 3.46 -6.74 19.04
CA ALA A 60 3.24 -5.68 20.03
C ALA A 60 2.85 -4.35 19.35
N PHE A 61 3.52 -3.98 18.26
CA PHE A 61 3.19 -2.79 17.48
C PHE A 61 1.76 -2.84 16.91
N PHE A 62 1.37 -3.93 16.26
CA PHE A 62 0.04 -4.06 15.66
C PHE A 62 -1.07 -4.15 16.71
N HIS A 63 -0.82 -4.79 17.85
CA HIS A 63 -1.78 -4.83 18.94
C HIS A 63 -2.01 -3.46 19.58
N LEU A 64 -0.99 -2.59 19.63
CA LEU A 64 -1.19 -1.17 19.95
C LEU A 64 -2.02 -0.47 18.86
N ALA A 65 -1.85 -0.84 17.58
CA ALA A 65 -2.62 -0.26 16.47
C ALA A 65 -4.09 -0.70 16.42
N PHE A 66 -4.46 -1.81 17.07
CA PHE A 66 -5.85 -2.26 17.15
C PHE A 66 -6.66 -1.52 18.22
N THR A 67 -6.00 -0.78 19.11
CA THR A 67 -6.65 -0.02 20.16
C THR A 67 -7.55 1.10 19.61
N PRO A 68 -8.59 1.51 20.36
CA PRO A 68 -9.56 2.51 19.90
C PRO A 68 -8.97 3.84 19.37
N PRO A 69 -7.88 4.41 19.94
CA PRO A 69 -7.30 5.64 19.40
C PRO A 69 -6.73 5.52 17.98
N VAL A 70 -6.27 4.33 17.59
CA VAL A 70 -5.59 4.10 16.30
C VAL A 70 -6.53 3.47 15.27
N ARG A 71 -7.49 2.67 15.74
CA ARG A 71 -8.38 1.88 14.90
C ARG A 71 -9.07 2.67 13.76
N PRO A 72 -9.58 3.90 13.96
CA PRO A 72 -10.18 4.68 12.88
C PRO A 72 -9.21 4.96 11.71
N PHE A 73 -7.94 5.26 12.02
CA PHE A 73 -6.91 5.42 10.99
C PHE A 73 -6.64 4.10 10.28
N LEU A 74 -6.47 3.02 11.06
CA LEU A 74 -6.15 1.71 10.50
C LEU A 74 -7.24 1.24 9.52
N ASP A 75 -8.50 1.28 9.94
CA ASP A 75 -9.64 0.92 9.09
C ASP A 75 -9.66 1.80 7.83
N TYR A 76 -9.53 3.13 7.99
CA TYR A 76 -9.47 4.06 6.87
C TYR A 76 -8.35 3.71 5.87
N PHE A 77 -7.15 3.45 6.38
CA PHE A 77 -5.99 3.13 5.55
C PHE A 77 -6.21 1.83 4.78
N LEU A 78 -6.69 0.78 5.46
CA LEU A 78 -6.90 -0.54 4.84
C LEU A 78 -7.96 -0.53 3.73
N TYR A 79 -9.01 0.28 3.86
CA TYR A 79 -10.03 0.41 2.81
C TYR A 79 -9.61 1.32 1.64
N THR A 80 -8.61 2.19 1.84
CA THR A 80 -8.16 3.14 0.81
C THR A 80 -6.86 2.72 0.11
N ALA A 81 -6.03 1.91 0.76
CA ALA A 81 -4.77 1.41 0.25
C ALA A 81 -4.81 0.35 -0.88
N PRO A 82 -5.91 -0.37 -1.20
CA PRO A 82 -5.86 -1.44 -2.21
C PRO A 82 -5.34 -1.00 -3.59
N VAL A 83 -5.54 0.26 -3.98
CA VAL A 83 -5.00 0.82 -5.23
C VAL A 83 -3.47 0.78 -5.26
N LEU A 84 -2.83 0.98 -4.10
CA LEU A 84 -1.39 0.97 -3.95
C LEU A 84 -0.83 -0.42 -4.27
N LEU A 85 -1.57 -1.49 -3.97
CA LEU A 85 -1.19 -2.87 -4.32
C LEU A 85 -1.57 -3.23 -5.77
N ALA A 86 -2.71 -2.72 -6.25
CA ALA A 86 -3.22 -3.03 -7.58
C ALA A 86 -2.31 -2.53 -8.71
N ILE A 87 -1.78 -1.31 -8.60
CA ILE A 87 -0.91 -0.73 -9.64
C ILE A 87 0.36 -1.57 -9.86
N PRO A 88 1.19 -1.86 -8.84
CA PRO A 88 2.34 -2.76 -8.99
C PRO A 88 1.94 -4.16 -9.48
N ALA A 89 0.86 -4.74 -8.96
CA ALA A 89 0.42 -6.07 -9.35
C ALA A 89 0.08 -6.17 -10.84
N LEU A 90 -0.68 -5.21 -11.38
CA LEU A 90 -1.01 -5.13 -12.80
C LEU A 90 0.23 -4.87 -13.66
N GLU A 91 1.12 -4.00 -13.19
CA GLU A 91 2.36 -3.70 -13.89
C GLU A 91 3.29 -4.93 -13.96
N GLY A 92 3.34 -5.70 -12.86
CA GLY A 92 4.11 -6.93 -12.74
C GLY A 92 3.61 -8.09 -13.60
N VAL A 93 2.46 -7.98 -14.26
CA VAL A 93 1.95 -9.01 -15.18
C VAL A 93 1.92 -8.57 -16.65
N ARG A 94 2.32 -7.33 -16.97
CA ARG A 94 2.40 -6.88 -18.36
C ARG A 94 3.47 -7.60 -19.16
N GLN A 95 3.27 -7.65 -20.46
CA GLN A 95 4.29 -8.11 -21.41
C GLN A 95 5.43 -7.09 -21.48
N ARG A 96 6.67 -7.56 -21.69
CA ARG A 96 7.88 -6.71 -21.78
C ARG A 96 8.05 -5.73 -20.61
N ARG A 97 7.61 -6.11 -19.41
CA ARG A 97 7.91 -5.38 -18.18
C ARG A 97 9.39 -5.45 -17.86
N SER A 98 9.90 -4.41 -17.20
CA SER A 98 11.25 -4.42 -16.63
C SER A 98 11.36 -5.47 -15.53
N GLY A 99 12.54 -6.08 -15.37
CA GLY A 99 12.82 -6.97 -14.24
C GLY A 99 12.58 -6.29 -12.88
N LEU A 100 12.82 -4.96 -12.80
CA LEU A 100 12.55 -4.17 -11.59
C LEU A 100 11.07 -4.10 -11.22
N LEU A 101 10.16 -4.27 -12.17
CA LEU A 101 8.71 -4.23 -11.94
C LEU A 101 8.07 -5.62 -11.99
N ALA A 102 8.83 -6.63 -12.39
CA ALA A 102 8.32 -7.98 -12.63
C ALA A 102 7.91 -8.72 -11.35
N PHE A 103 8.38 -8.26 -10.19
CA PHE A 103 8.15 -8.92 -8.90
C PHE A 103 7.55 -7.94 -7.87
N PRO A 104 6.25 -7.60 -7.99
CA PRO A 104 5.56 -6.75 -7.02
C PRO A 104 5.66 -7.27 -5.58
N VAL A 105 5.77 -8.58 -5.40
CA VAL A 105 5.99 -9.24 -4.11
C VAL A 105 7.25 -8.74 -3.39
N VAL A 106 8.32 -8.37 -4.12
CA VAL A 106 9.55 -7.83 -3.52
C VAL A 106 9.27 -6.47 -2.90
N TYR A 107 8.57 -5.57 -3.61
CA TYR A 107 8.15 -4.30 -3.02
C TYR A 107 7.21 -4.53 -1.84
N GLY A 108 6.27 -5.47 -1.96
CA GLY A 108 5.40 -5.90 -0.88
C GLY A 108 6.15 -6.27 0.39
N LEU A 109 7.14 -7.16 0.29
CA LEU A 109 7.96 -7.59 1.43
C LEU A 109 8.84 -6.45 1.96
N CYS A 110 9.39 -5.62 1.08
CA CYS A 110 10.11 -4.41 1.52
C CYS A 110 9.22 -3.46 2.32
N MET A 111 7.92 -3.32 1.97
CA MET A 111 6.99 -2.48 2.73
C MET A 111 6.75 -3.00 4.15
N GLN A 112 6.74 -4.32 4.33
CA GLN A 112 6.61 -4.94 5.65
C GLN A 112 7.89 -4.80 6.48
N MET A 113 9.06 -4.80 5.83
CA MET A 113 10.35 -4.66 6.51
C MET A 113 10.70 -3.22 6.88
N PHE A 114 10.40 -2.28 5.99
CA PHE A 114 10.68 -0.86 6.19
C PHE A 114 9.38 -0.16 6.59
N THR A 115 8.72 0.47 5.63
CA THR A 115 7.35 0.97 5.75
C THR A 115 6.80 1.19 4.33
N ALA A 116 5.48 1.37 4.14
CA ALA A 116 4.92 1.63 2.81
C ALA A 116 5.41 2.97 2.22
N GLY A 117 5.42 4.02 3.04
CA GLY A 117 5.85 5.37 2.70
C GLY A 117 7.32 5.49 2.34
N ALA A 118 8.20 4.62 2.84
CA ALA A 118 9.60 4.56 2.41
C ALA A 118 9.75 3.86 1.04
N VAL A 119 8.94 2.84 0.77
CA VAL A 119 9.10 1.96 -0.40
C VAL A 119 8.35 2.46 -1.64
N TYR A 120 7.16 3.04 -1.50
CA TYR A 120 6.41 3.56 -2.67
C TYR A 120 7.17 4.62 -3.47
N PRO A 121 7.90 5.57 -2.88
CA PRO A 121 8.74 6.47 -3.66
C PRO A 121 9.76 5.70 -4.52
N ILE A 122 10.39 4.65 -3.97
CA ILE A 122 11.35 3.81 -4.70
C ILE A 122 10.66 3.03 -5.83
N TYR A 123 9.46 2.49 -5.57
CA TYR A 123 8.64 1.85 -6.61
C TYR A 123 8.34 2.83 -7.76
N TRP A 124 7.91 4.06 -7.46
CA TRP A 124 7.62 5.06 -8.49
C TRP A 124 8.87 5.52 -9.24
N LEU A 125 10.02 5.61 -8.56
CA LEU A 125 11.30 5.84 -9.22
C LEU A 125 11.62 4.71 -10.21
N ALA A 126 11.49 3.45 -9.81
CA ALA A 126 11.69 2.29 -10.68
C ALA A 126 10.72 2.34 -11.87
N PHE A 127 9.44 2.58 -11.61
CA PHE A 127 8.39 2.67 -12.62
C PHE A 127 8.68 3.76 -13.67
N ILE A 128 9.12 4.94 -13.23
CA ILE A 128 9.43 6.06 -14.12
C ILE A 128 10.74 5.80 -14.89
N SER A 129 11.80 5.35 -14.20
CA SER A 129 13.11 5.13 -14.79
C SER A 129 13.11 4.00 -15.84
N THR A 130 12.27 2.99 -15.68
CA THR A 130 12.12 1.92 -16.68
C THR A 130 11.22 2.32 -17.86
N GLY A 131 10.69 3.54 -17.87
CA GLY A 131 9.80 4.02 -18.93
C GLY A 131 8.39 3.41 -18.92
N ALA A 132 7.98 2.71 -17.85
CA ALA A 132 6.67 2.05 -17.79
C ALA A 132 5.49 3.04 -17.85
N HIS A 133 5.74 4.30 -17.52
CA HIS A 133 4.80 5.42 -17.67
C HIS A 133 4.52 5.79 -19.14
N ARG A 134 5.48 5.61 -20.06
CA ARG A 134 5.37 6.04 -21.48
C ARG A 134 4.80 4.99 -22.42
N ARG A 135 4.19 3.92 -21.90
CA ARG A 135 3.66 2.89 -22.78
C ARG A 135 2.57 3.46 -23.69
N SER A 136 2.65 3.12 -24.97
CA SER A 136 1.66 3.46 -25.98
C SER A 136 0.60 2.35 -26.08
N ALA A 137 -0.57 2.71 -26.62
CA ALA A 137 -1.55 1.73 -27.11
C ALA A 137 -1.03 1.01 -28.38
N GLU A 138 -0.02 1.58 -29.04
CA GLU A 138 0.62 0.99 -30.23
C GLU A 138 1.38 -0.29 -29.86
N GLY A 139 0.71 -1.43 -30.03
CA GLY A 139 1.26 -2.76 -29.89
C GLY A 139 0.67 -3.57 -28.73
N THR A 140 0.64 -4.90 -28.89
CA THR A 140 0.09 -5.86 -27.91
C THR A 140 0.89 -5.95 -26.60
N THR A 141 1.96 -5.18 -26.46
CA THR A 141 2.91 -5.29 -25.34
C THR A 141 2.50 -4.48 -24.12
N SER A 142 1.63 -3.49 -24.28
CA SER A 142 1.14 -2.66 -23.17
C SER A 142 -0.06 -3.29 -22.46
N THR A 143 -0.73 -4.25 -23.07
CA THR A 143 -1.98 -4.83 -22.55
C THR A 143 -1.73 -5.99 -21.59
N VAL A 144 -2.61 -6.10 -20.60
CA VAL A 144 -2.76 -7.25 -19.71
C VAL A 144 -3.88 -8.14 -20.26
N SER A 145 -3.64 -9.45 -20.34
CA SER A 145 -4.66 -10.40 -20.76
C SER A 145 -5.75 -10.59 -19.70
N ALA A 146 -6.94 -11.04 -20.07
CA ALA A 146 -8.04 -11.33 -19.14
C ALA A 146 -7.64 -12.26 -17.98
N ALA A 147 -6.91 -13.35 -18.24
CA ALA A 147 -6.47 -14.27 -17.20
C ALA A 147 -5.57 -13.61 -16.15
N HIS A 148 -4.61 -12.78 -16.58
CA HIS A 148 -3.73 -12.05 -15.67
C HIS A 148 -4.48 -10.96 -14.89
N ALA A 149 -5.42 -10.24 -15.51
CA ALA A 149 -6.24 -9.25 -14.81
C ALA A 149 -7.10 -9.91 -13.72
N GLN A 150 -7.73 -11.05 -14.03
CA GLN A 150 -8.47 -11.85 -13.06
C GLN A 150 -7.58 -12.40 -11.96
N ALA A 151 -6.39 -12.92 -12.32
CA ALA A 151 -5.43 -13.41 -11.35
C ALA A 151 -5.06 -12.30 -10.35
N VAL A 152 -4.77 -11.08 -10.83
CA VAL A 152 -4.46 -9.93 -9.98
C VAL A 152 -5.64 -9.59 -9.06
N ALA A 153 -6.86 -9.49 -9.58
CA ALA A 153 -8.04 -9.23 -8.77
C ALA A 153 -8.27 -10.32 -7.71
N PHE A 154 -8.14 -11.60 -8.10
CA PHE A 154 -8.24 -12.75 -7.20
C PHE A 154 -7.15 -12.72 -6.12
N GLY A 155 -5.92 -12.41 -6.50
CA GLY A 155 -4.80 -12.31 -5.57
C GLY A 155 -4.94 -11.16 -4.58
N LEU A 156 -5.42 -9.99 -5.02
CA LEU A 156 -5.69 -8.88 -4.12
C LEU A 156 -6.81 -9.23 -3.13
N PHE A 157 -7.87 -9.89 -3.60
CA PHE A 157 -8.98 -10.26 -2.73
C PHE A 157 -8.60 -11.39 -1.75
N ILE A 158 -8.17 -12.53 -2.27
CA ILE A 158 -7.89 -13.73 -1.46
C ILE A 158 -6.57 -13.63 -0.71
N GLY A 159 -5.53 -13.08 -1.33
CA GLY A 159 -4.19 -13.08 -0.77
C GLY A 159 -3.80 -11.79 -0.04
N ALA A 160 -4.54 -10.69 -0.18
CA ALA A 160 -4.29 -9.48 0.59
C ALA A 160 -5.49 -9.09 1.47
N ALA A 161 -6.69 -8.96 0.90
CA ALA A 161 -7.86 -8.49 1.65
C ALA A 161 -8.31 -9.49 2.73
N VAL A 162 -8.42 -10.78 2.43
CA VAL A 162 -8.82 -11.81 3.41
C VAL A 162 -7.84 -11.90 4.59
N PRO A 163 -6.51 -12.05 4.40
CA PRO A 163 -5.57 -12.02 5.52
C PRO A 163 -5.66 -10.74 6.35
N THR A 164 -5.88 -9.59 5.70
CA THR A 164 -6.04 -8.30 6.37
C THR A 164 -7.32 -8.22 7.20
N MET A 165 -8.43 -8.78 6.71
CA MET A 165 -9.66 -8.88 7.50
C MET A 165 -9.46 -9.80 8.70
N CYS A 166 -8.78 -10.94 8.52
CA CYS A 166 -8.43 -11.83 9.63
C CYS A 166 -7.56 -11.13 10.68
N LEU A 167 -6.54 -10.36 10.26
CA LEU A 167 -5.71 -9.56 11.16
C LEU A 167 -6.56 -8.64 12.05
N VAL A 168 -7.45 -7.88 11.42
CA VAL A 168 -8.23 -6.80 12.05
C VAL A 168 -9.39 -7.31 12.90
N TRP A 169 -9.93 -8.49 12.59
CA TRP A 169 -11.07 -9.07 13.33
C TRP A 169 -10.67 -10.06 14.40
N LEU A 170 -9.60 -10.83 14.19
CA LEU A 170 -9.17 -11.83 15.16
C LEU A 170 -8.22 -11.22 16.19
N GLU A 171 -7.45 -10.20 15.81
CA GLU A 171 -6.45 -9.54 16.68
C GLU A 171 -5.56 -10.58 17.40
N ASP A 172 -5.26 -11.68 16.70
CA ASP A 172 -4.50 -12.80 17.23
C ASP A 172 -3.00 -12.63 16.88
N PRO A 173 -2.09 -12.89 17.83
CA PRO A 173 -0.65 -12.78 17.61
C PRO A 173 -0.11 -13.62 16.44
N TYR A 174 -0.58 -14.87 16.26
CA TYR A 174 -0.12 -15.73 15.17
C TYR A 174 -0.67 -15.27 13.83
N ILE A 175 -1.93 -14.80 13.80
CA ILE A 175 -2.52 -14.19 12.60
C ILE A 175 -1.74 -12.94 12.20
N THR A 176 -1.30 -12.12 13.17
CA THR A 176 -0.46 -10.94 12.92
C THR A 176 0.87 -11.31 12.27
N VAL A 177 1.54 -12.37 12.75
CA VAL A 177 2.77 -12.89 12.13
C VAL A 177 2.51 -13.41 10.72
N LEU A 178 1.45 -14.20 10.51
CA LEU A 178 1.09 -14.73 9.20
C LEU A 178 0.74 -13.61 8.21
N TRP A 179 0.12 -12.53 8.68
CA TRP A 179 -0.25 -11.39 7.86
C TRP A 179 0.97 -10.63 7.32
N GLN A 180 2.12 -10.62 8.01
CA GLN A 180 3.35 -10.01 7.47
C GLN A 180 3.78 -10.61 6.12
N LEU A 181 3.29 -11.80 5.79
CA LEU A 181 3.55 -12.49 4.53
C LEU A 181 2.43 -12.27 3.49
N PHE A 182 1.49 -11.34 3.69
CA PHE A 182 0.41 -11.09 2.73
C PHE A 182 0.87 -10.82 1.29
N PRO A 183 2.03 -10.17 1.01
CA PRO A 183 2.48 -10.04 -0.37
C PRO A 183 2.79 -11.40 -1.04
N LEU A 184 3.26 -12.38 -0.25
CA LEU A 184 3.45 -13.75 -0.70
C LEU A 184 2.11 -14.45 -0.90
N TRP A 185 1.17 -14.32 0.03
CA TRP A 185 -0.18 -14.87 -0.11
C TRP A 185 -0.89 -14.33 -1.36
N GLN A 186 -0.76 -13.03 -1.63
CA GLN A 186 -1.21 -12.40 -2.87
C GLN A 186 -0.56 -13.06 -4.10
N SER A 187 0.77 -13.17 -4.14
CA SER A 187 1.48 -13.75 -5.30
C SER A 187 1.15 -15.23 -5.51
N LEU A 188 1.00 -16.00 -4.44
CA LEU A 188 0.60 -17.40 -4.47
C LEU A 188 -0.84 -17.56 -4.99
N ALA A 189 -1.78 -16.75 -4.51
CA ALA A 189 -3.17 -16.75 -5.00
C ALA A 189 -3.25 -16.37 -6.48
N GLN A 190 -2.49 -15.37 -6.95
CA GLN A 190 -2.38 -15.02 -8.37
C GLN A 190 -1.88 -16.22 -9.18
N SER A 191 -0.82 -16.87 -8.72
CA SER A 191 -0.21 -18.01 -9.39
C SER A 191 -1.17 -19.20 -9.45
N ALA A 192 -1.85 -19.51 -8.34
CA ALA A 192 -2.85 -20.56 -8.26
C ALA A 192 -4.01 -20.33 -9.24
N HIS A 193 -4.48 -19.08 -9.38
CA HIS A 193 -5.51 -18.74 -10.35
C HIS A 193 -5.05 -19.04 -11.80
N LEU A 194 -3.79 -18.74 -12.13
CA LEU A 194 -3.23 -18.97 -13.47
C LEU A 194 -2.99 -20.46 -13.79
N LEU A 195 -2.93 -21.34 -12.78
CA LEU A 195 -2.93 -22.80 -13.00
C LEU A 195 -4.27 -23.28 -13.58
N VAL A 196 -5.37 -22.61 -13.21
CA VAL A 196 -6.72 -22.92 -13.70
C VAL A 196 -7.04 -22.16 -14.99
N ARG A 197 -6.81 -20.84 -15.01
CA ARG A 197 -7.06 -19.99 -16.18
C ARG A 197 -5.76 -19.58 -16.85
N LYS A 198 -5.42 -20.27 -17.94
CA LYS A 198 -4.21 -19.98 -18.72
C LYS A 198 -4.33 -18.64 -19.47
N PRO A 199 -3.26 -17.84 -19.56
CA PRO A 199 -3.27 -16.60 -20.32
C PRO A 199 -3.45 -16.80 -21.83
N ASN A 200 -4.42 -16.10 -22.41
CA ASN A 200 -4.58 -15.93 -23.84
C ASN A 200 -4.22 -14.49 -24.22
N ARG A 201 -3.25 -14.32 -25.14
CA ARG A 201 -2.77 -12.99 -25.56
C ARG A 201 -3.82 -12.18 -26.33
N ASN A 202 -4.80 -12.85 -26.92
CA ASN A 202 -5.85 -12.21 -27.72
C ASN A 202 -7.04 -11.74 -26.86
N GLU A 203 -7.10 -12.13 -25.58
CA GLU A 203 -8.16 -11.71 -24.67
C GLU A 203 -7.74 -10.48 -23.88
N SER A 204 -8.41 -9.35 -24.11
CA SER A 204 -8.18 -8.14 -23.32
C SER A 204 -8.64 -8.30 -21.88
N GLY A 205 -7.80 -7.90 -20.92
CA GLY A 205 -8.14 -7.84 -19.50
C GLY A 205 -8.78 -6.51 -19.06
N PHE A 206 -9.05 -5.59 -19.97
CA PHE A 206 -9.49 -4.24 -19.63
C PHE A 206 -10.77 -4.21 -18.79
N THR A 207 -11.78 -5.02 -19.13
CA THR A 207 -13.04 -5.08 -18.36
C THR A 207 -12.81 -5.48 -16.90
N TRP A 208 -11.88 -6.41 -16.65
CA TRP A 208 -11.52 -6.83 -15.29
C TRP A 208 -10.72 -5.77 -14.53
N ILE A 209 -9.80 -5.10 -15.23
CA ILE A 209 -9.05 -3.98 -14.67
C ILE A 209 -9.97 -2.81 -14.33
N GLN A 210 -10.94 -2.52 -15.20
CA GLN A 210 -11.96 -1.50 -14.97
C GLN A 210 -12.81 -1.86 -13.74
N ALA A 211 -13.33 -3.09 -13.68
CA ALA A 211 -14.10 -3.56 -12.52
C ALA A 211 -13.29 -3.45 -11.22
N LEU A 212 -12.01 -3.84 -11.25
CA LEU A 212 -11.09 -3.72 -10.11
C LEU A 212 -10.96 -2.26 -9.65
N TYR A 213 -10.58 -1.33 -10.54
CA TYR A 213 -10.38 0.07 -10.15
C TYR A 213 -11.67 0.78 -9.78
N VAL A 214 -12.79 0.48 -10.43
CA VAL A 214 -14.11 1.01 -10.04
C VAL A 214 -14.48 0.51 -8.64
N GLY A 215 -14.29 -0.78 -8.35
CA GLY A 215 -14.53 -1.33 -7.01
C GLY A 215 -13.67 -0.66 -5.95
N VAL A 216 -12.36 -0.51 -6.21
CA VAL A 216 -11.44 0.19 -5.31
C VAL A 216 -11.83 1.66 -5.12
N PHE A 217 -12.23 2.35 -6.20
CA PHE A 217 -12.72 3.73 -6.15
C PHE A 217 -13.96 3.83 -5.25
N MET A 218 -14.94 2.94 -5.40
CA MET A 218 -16.17 2.96 -4.62
C MET A 218 -15.91 2.75 -3.13
N VAL A 219 -15.10 1.74 -2.77
CA VAL A 219 -14.76 1.45 -1.37
C VAL A 219 -13.97 2.59 -0.75
N ALA A 220 -12.94 3.08 -1.43
CA ALA A 220 -12.10 4.16 -0.93
C ALA A 220 -12.88 5.48 -0.77
N SER A 221 -13.71 5.83 -1.76
CA SER A 221 -14.51 7.06 -1.73
C SER A 221 -15.61 7.02 -0.67
N SER A 222 -16.30 5.89 -0.52
CA SER A 222 -17.32 5.71 0.53
C SER A 222 -16.71 5.82 1.93
N THR A 223 -15.54 5.21 2.13
CA THR A 223 -14.80 5.31 3.40
C THR A 223 -14.39 6.76 3.67
N HIS A 224 -13.88 7.46 2.66
CA HIS A 224 -13.48 8.86 2.81
C HIS A 224 -14.63 9.81 3.09
N ILE A 225 -15.73 9.70 2.34
CA ILE A 225 -16.92 10.52 2.55
C ILE A 225 -17.51 10.26 3.93
N SER A 226 -17.49 9.00 4.41
CA SER A 226 -17.92 8.67 5.77
C SER A 226 -17.05 9.35 6.83
N ALA A 227 -15.72 9.30 6.68
CA ALA A 227 -14.79 9.98 7.58
C ALA A 227 -14.96 11.51 7.56
N LEU A 228 -15.19 12.10 6.39
CA LEU A 228 -15.49 13.53 6.22
C LEU A 228 -16.79 13.91 6.94
N ALA A 229 -17.86 13.12 6.76
CA ALA A 229 -19.16 13.38 7.38
C ALA A 229 -19.12 13.30 8.91
N LYS A 230 -18.22 12.48 9.47
CA LYS A 230 -17.98 12.38 10.92
C LYS A 230 -17.06 13.45 11.48
N GLY A 231 -16.32 14.18 10.63
CA GLY A 231 -15.31 15.14 11.06
C GLY A 231 -13.98 14.50 11.48
N ASP A 232 -13.76 13.23 11.18
CA ASP A 232 -12.63 12.43 11.66
C ASP A 232 -11.33 12.67 10.86
N LEU A 233 -11.38 13.40 9.74
CA LEU A 233 -10.24 13.57 8.84
C LEU A 233 -9.02 14.20 9.53
N ASN A 234 -9.21 15.12 10.48
CA ASN A 234 -8.09 15.71 11.21
C ASN A 234 -7.38 14.66 12.06
N ALA A 235 -8.15 13.79 12.74
CA ALA A 235 -7.59 12.70 13.54
C ALA A 235 -6.92 11.63 12.68
N ILE A 236 -7.33 11.47 11.42
CA ILE A 236 -6.76 10.49 10.48
C ILE A 236 -5.52 11.05 9.77
N PHE A 237 -5.51 12.31 9.35
CA PHE A 237 -4.51 12.83 8.41
C PHE A 237 -3.52 13.86 8.96
N VAL A 238 -3.68 14.31 10.20
CA VAL A 238 -2.78 15.34 10.78
C VAL A 238 -1.82 14.67 11.76
N PRO A 239 -0.64 14.20 11.30
CA PRO A 239 0.39 13.71 12.20
C PRO A 239 1.01 14.87 12.98
N SER A 240 1.68 14.53 14.08
CA SER A 240 2.52 15.47 14.78
C SER A 240 3.77 15.77 13.95
N LEU A 241 4.16 17.06 13.89
CA LEU A 241 5.41 17.47 13.28
C LEU A 241 6.61 17.15 14.17
N GLU A 242 6.37 17.08 15.48
CA GLU A 242 7.37 16.74 16.50
C GLU A 242 7.10 15.35 17.08
N PRO A 243 8.14 14.58 17.48
CA PRO A 243 7.96 13.30 18.14
C PRO A 243 7.08 13.43 19.39
N ARG A 244 6.07 12.56 19.51
CA ARG A 244 5.17 12.54 20.67
C ARG A 244 5.84 11.86 21.87
N VAL A 245 6.45 12.64 22.76
CA VAL A 245 7.12 12.13 23.98
C VAL A 245 6.18 12.18 25.17
N GLY A 246 6.21 11.14 26.03
CA GLY A 246 5.44 11.09 27.28
C GLY A 246 3.92 10.95 27.12
N VAL A 247 3.47 10.54 25.93
CA VAL A 247 2.06 10.22 25.64
C VAL A 247 1.85 8.70 25.65
N ALA A 248 0.59 8.28 25.59
CA ALA A 248 0.24 6.86 25.46
C ALA A 248 0.86 6.24 24.19
N PRO A 249 1.42 5.01 24.26
CA PRO A 249 2.17 4.39 23.16
C PRO A 249 1.32 4.19 21.89
N GLU A 250 0.01 4.01 22.03
CA GLU A 250 -0.94 3.89 20.93
C GLU A 250 -0.96 5.16 20.06
N LEU A 251 -0.84 6.34 20.67
CA LEU A 251 -0.78 7.61 19.93
C LEU A 251 0.55 7.79 19.18
N GLN A 252 1.62 7.14 19.64
CA GLN A 252 2.91 7.12 18.95
C GLN A 252 2.87 6.18 17.74
N VAL A 253 2.18 5.03 17.89
CA VAL A 253 1.87 4.12 16.78
C VAL A 253 1.02 4.81 15.72
N LEU A 254 -0.03 5.53 16.13
CA LEU A 254 -0.84 6.34 15.22
C LEU A 254 0.02 7.33 14.44
N ASP A 255 0.89 8.08 15.11
CA ASP A 255 1.76 9.08 14.47
C ASP A 255 2.66 8.45 13.39
N LEU A 256 3.25 7.28 13.68
CA LEU A 256 4.02 6.50 12.71
C LEU A 256 3.16 6.12 11.51
N LEU A 257 2.01 5.50 11.74
CA LEU A 257 1.12 5.01 10.68
C LEU A 257 0.58 6.15 9.81
N GLN A 258 0.29 7.31 10.40
CA GLN A 258 -0.10 8.52 9.67
C GLN A 258 0.99 9.00 8.72
N TRP A 259 2.23 9.14 9.22
CA TRP A 259 3.37 9.49 8.37
C TRP A 259 3.59 8.46 7.27
N ASP A 260 3.48 7.17 7.59
CA ASP A 260 3.65 6.09 6.63
C ASP A 260 2.62 6.17 5.49
N GLY A 261 1.34 6.31 5.85
CA GLY A 261 0.25 6.46 4.90
C GLY A 261 0.37 7.72 4.05
N ILE A 262 0.74 8.87 4.64
CA ILE A 262 0.95 10.13 3.92
C ILE A 262 2.03 9.97 2.86
N PHE A 263 3.21 9.44 3.21
CA PHE A 263 4.28 9.28 2.24
C PHE A 263 3.92 8.25 1.15
N ALA A 264 3.20 7.18 1.49
CA ALA A 264 2.75 6.19 0.53
C ALA A 264 1.78 6.79 -0.51
N PHE A 265 0.76 7.52 -0.04
CA PHE A 265 -0.23 8.15 -0.91
C PHE A 265 0.32 9.36 -1.67
N VAL A 266 1.04 10.28 -1.02
CA VAL A 266 1.59 11.48 -1.66
C VAL A 266 2.59 11.11 -2.74
N SER A 267 3.52 10.20 -2.46
CA SER A 267 4.46 9.74 -3.48
C SER A 267 3.74 9.07 -4.65
N SER A 268 2.65 8.35 -4.39
CA SER A 268 1.88 7.70 -5.45
C SER A 268 1.06 8.68 -6.29
N LEU A 269 0.41 9.67 -5.68
CA LEU A 269 -0.26 10.76 -6.40
C LEU A 269 0.75 11.56 -7.24
N LEU A 270 1.94 11.87 -6.71
CA LEU A 270 3.00 12.51 -7.49
C LEU A 270 3.50 11.63 -8.63
N GLY A 271 3.61 10.32 -8.39
CA GLY A 271 3.97 9.32 -9.39
C GLY A 271 3.00 9.28 -10.57
N THR A 272 1.69 9.40 -10.32
CA THR A 272 0.69 9.37 -11.40
C THR A 272 0.76 10.58 -12.33
N VAL A 273 1.38 11.70 -11.93
CA VAL A 273 1.60 12.86 -12.82
C VAL A 273 2.41 12.46 -14.07
N TRP A 274 3.30 11.46 -13.96
CA TRP A 274 4.04 10.92 -15.10
C TRP A 274 3.20 10.12 -16.08
N PHE A 275 1.93 9.84 -15.79
CA PHE A 275 1.03 9.23 -16.77
C PHE A 275 0.60 10.21 -17.86
N GLY A 276 0.70 11.52 -17.61
CA GLY A 276 0.43 12.54 -18.62
C GLY A 276 1.45 12.48 -19.76
N ARG A 277 0.96 12.39 -21.00
CA ARG A 277 1.79 12.42 -22.22
C ARG A 277 2.08 13.84 -22.67
N THR A 278 1.24 14.79 -22.26
CA THR A 278 1.42 16.23 -22.49
C THR A 278 1.51 16.99 -21.17
N THR A 279 2.04 18.22 -21.21
CA THR A 279 2.06 19.12 -20.04
C THR A 279 0.65 19.43 -19.54
N THR A 280 -0.32 19.55 -20.45
CA THR A 280 -1.73 19.73 -20.11
C THR A 280 -2.30 18.53 -19.36
N GLU A 281 -2.09 17.30 -19.86
CA GLU A 281 -2.54 16.09 -19.17
C GLU A 281 -1.89 15.96 -17.78
N ALA A 282 -0.58 16.23 -17.67
CA ALA A 282 0.11 16.21 -16.38
C ALA A 282 -0.46 17.25 -15.41
N ALA A 283 -0.79 18.46 -15.88
CA ALA A 283 -1.43 19.50 -15.08
C ALA A 283 -2.86 19.11 -14.67
N CYS A 284 -3.65 18.50 -15.56
CA CYS A 284 -4.98 17.98 -15.24
C CYS A 284 -4.92 16.85 -14.20
N ILE A 285 -3.97 15.93 -14.31
CA ILE A 285 -3.75 14.86 -13.31
C ILE A 285 -3.35 15.47 -11.97
N LEU A 286 -2.44 16.44 -11.95
CA LEU A 286 -2.05 17.12 -10.72
C LEU A 286 -3.24 17.82 -10.05
N LEU A 287 -4.03 18.56 -10.83
CA LEU A 287 -5.24 19.23 -10.34
C LEU A 287 -6.26 18.21 -9.80
N TRP A 288 -6.48 17.11 -10.52
CA TRP A 288 -7.34 16.01 -10.06
C TRP A 288 -6.81 15.36 -8.79
N ASN A 289 -5.50 15.13 -8.67
CA ASN A 289 -4.93 14.55 -7.46
C ASN A 289 -5.18 15.44 -6.24
N VAL A 290 -5.13 16.76 -6.37
CA VAL A 290 -5.47 17.69 -5.29
C VAL A 290 -6.97 17.64 -4.99
N LEU A 291 -7.83 17.93 -5.97
CA LEU A 291 -9.27 18.03 -5.77
C LEU A 291 -9.90 16.69 -5.40
N GLY A 292 -9.52 15.61 -6.10
CA GLY A 292 -9.96 14.25 -5.85
C GLY A 292 -9.56 13.76 -4.46
N THR A 293 -8.35 14.07 -3.99
CA THR A 293 -7.95 13.71 -2.62
C THR A 293 -8.82 14.39 -1.57
N MET A 294 -9.23 15.65 -1.80
CA MET A 294 -10.11 16.38 -0.89
C MET A 294 -11.56 15.90 -0.94
N LEU A 295 -12.06 15.52 -2.12
CA LEU A 295 -13.47 15.19 -2.35
C LEU A 295 -13.79 13.71 -2.12
N VAL A 296 -12.93 12.82 -2.60
CA VAL A 296 -13.15 11.37 -2.61
C VAL A 296 -12.03 10.58 -1.92
N GLY A 297 -11.02 11.27 -1.39
CA GLY A 297 -9.89 10.65 -0.72
C GLY A 297 -8.77 10.22 -1.68
N PRO A 298 -7.54 10.05 -1.16
CA PRO A 298 -6.36 9.79 -1.97
C PRO A 298 -6.46 8.44 -2.70
N GLY A 299 -6.95 7.39 -2.04
CA GLY A 299 -7.10 6.05 -2.65
C GLY A 299 -8.02 6.06 -3.87
N ALA A 300 -9.17 6.75 -3.79
CA ALA A 300 -10.08 6.88 -4.91
C ALA A 300 -9.50 7.78 -6.02
N ALA A 301 -8.86 8.90 -5.67
CA ALA A 301 -8.19 9.77 -6.63
C ALA A 301 -7.14 9.00 -7.45
N LEU A 302 -6.31 8.20 -6.78
CA LEU A 302 -5.34 7.30 -7.40
C LEU A 302 -6.00 6.26 -8.31
N ALA A 303 -7.07 5.62 -7.85
CA ALA A 303 -7.77 4.59 -8.63
C ALA A 303 -8.37 5.17 -9.92
N ALA A 304 -8.91 6.39 -9.85
CA ALA A 304 -9.43 7.11 -11.01
C ALA A 304 -8.33 7.43 -12.03
N VAL A 305 -7.18 7.94 -11.59
CA VAL A 305 -6.05 8.23 -12.51
C VAL A 305 -5.45 6.95 -13.08
N ALA A 306 -5.37 5.88 -12.28
CA ALA A 306 -4.94 4.58 -12.75
C ALA A 306 -5.89 4.04 -13.83
N LEU A 307 -7.20 4.08 -13.62
CA LEU A 307 -8.20 3.67 -14.60
C LEU A 307 -8.15 4.52 -15.88
N TRP A 308 -7.98 5.84 -15.74
CA TRP A 308 -7.77 6.76 -16.86
C TRP A 308 -6.52 6.37 -17.68
N ARG A 309 -5.40 6.04 -17.02
CA ARG A 309 -4.22 5.52 -17.72
C ARG A 309 -4.53 4.23 -18.46
N GLU A 310 -5.23 3.30 -17.82
CA GLU A 310 -5.57 2.02 -18.47
C GLU A 310 -6.44 2.25 -19.71
N SER A 311 -7.44 3.13 -19.68
CA SER A 311 -8.25 3.39 -20.88
C SER A 311 -7.41 3.87 -22.06
N HIS A 312 -6.34 4.64 -21.83
CA HIS A 312 -5.39 5.08 -22.87
C HIS A 312 -4.42 4.00 -23.36
N LEU A 313 -4.22 2.93 -22.58
CA LEU A 313 -3.42 1.78 -22.99
C LEU A 313 -4.23 0.79 -23.83
N TYR A 314 -5.57 0.84 -23.72
CA TYR A 314 -6.50 -0.04 -24.42
C TYR A 314 -7.32 0.68 -25.51
N SER A 315 -7.20 2.00 -25.66
CA SER A 315 -7.79 2.75 -26.76
C SER A 315 -7.01 2.47 -28.06
N THR A 316 -7.53 1.56 -28.88
CA THR A 316 -7.10 1.32 -30.26
C THR A 316 -8.16 1.82 -31.23
#